data_AF-A0AAV5BDK8-F1
#
_entry.id   AF-A0AAV5BDK8-F1
#
_cell.length_a   1.000
_cell.length_b   1.000
_cell.length_c   1.000
_cell.angle_alpha   90.00
_cell.angle_beta   90.00
_cell.angle_gamma   90.00
#
_symmetry.space_group_name_H-M   'P 1'
#
loop_
_entity.id
_entity.type
_entity.pdbx_description
1 polymer ?
#
loop_
_entity_poly.entity_id
_entity_poly.type
_entity_poly.pdbx_seq_one_letter_code
_entity_poly.pdbx_strand_id
1 'polypeptide(L)'
;MGMDIYIWFVIVLAAVLFSLIPVRTLRKSTSVFTFKKFGIRRKKRWNALVDDLGNIFLLISFLFCCTYWLIPYYLEIYAVWMLFTLLCTISRCVIITARYPKDWKGKAGTLIVNTGTFLIGAIGLACAMGCFNHSMFTGQVAIFARDLEAGKIASYMYFLTNPSFFYVLLEGILLFMPLMFLWNGFKYMRTERTIRAANVVTYAIKLLLLYTIMIGLGYEGFHFINMVYHTELEQI
;
A
#
# COMPACT_ATOMS: atom_id res chain seq x y z
N MET A 1 -20.15 -5.61 12.85
CA MET A 1 -20.94 -4.69 12.00
C MET A 1 -20.84 -3.22 12.43
N GLY A 2 -20.82 -2.87 13.72
CA GLY A 2 -20.70 -1.46 14.16
C GLY A 2 -19.33 -0.81 13.91
N MET A 3 -18.22 -1.52 14.20
CA MET A 3 -16.85 -0.96 14.13
C MET A 3 -16.41 -0.63 12.69
N ASP A 4 -16.74 -1.49 11.72
CA ASP A 4 -16.37 -1.33 10.31
C ASP A 4 -16.95 -0.05 9.70
N ILE A 5 -18.19 0.31 10.06
CA ILE A 5 -18.84 1.54 9.58
C ILE A 5 -18.08 2.77 10.06
N TYR A 6 -17.61 2.78 11.31
CA TYR A 6 -16.81 3.88 11.82
C TYR A 6 -15.45 3.99 11.10
N ILE A 7 -14.81 2.85 10.80
CA ILE A 7 -13.56 2.84 10.04
C ILE A 7 -13.77 3.43 8.64
N TRP A 8 -14.81 2.99 7.94
CA TRP A 8 -15.17 3.55 6.63
C TRP A 8 -15.47 5.04 6.70
N PHE A 9 -16.22 5.47 7.73
CA PHE A 9 -16.50 6.88 7.97
C PHE A 9 -15.22 7.70 8.15
N VAL A 10 -14.26 7.21 8.95
CA VAL A 10 -12.96 7.87 9.17
C VAL A 10 -12.16 7.96 7.88
N ILE A 11 -12.09 6.88 7.09
CA ILE A 11 -11.36 6.87 5.81
C ILE A 11 -11.97 7.90 4.84
N VAL A 12 -13.30 7.90 4.70
CA VAL A 12 -14.01 8.84 3.82
C VAL A 12 -13.83 10.27 4.30
N LEU A 13 -13.98 10.53 5.61
CA LEU A 13 -13.78 11.86 6.19
C LEU A 13 -12.34 12.35 5.95
N ALA A 14 -11.34 11.51 6.18
CA ALA A 14 -9.94 11.83 5.92
C ALA A 14 -9.70 12.16 4.44
N ALA A 15 -10.30 11.41 3.52
CA ALA A 15 -10.18 11.66 2.08
C ALA A 15 -10.88 12.96 1.66
N VAL A 16 -12.06 13.27 2.21
CA VAL A 16 -12.75 14.54 2.00
C VAL A 16 -11.88 15.69 2.50
N LEU A 17 -11.39 15.63 3.73
CA LEU A 17 -10.49 16.65 4.29
C LEU A 17 -9.23 16.82 3.44
N PHE A 18 -8.62 15.72 3.00
CA PHE A 18 -7.45 15.75 2.11
C PHE A 18 -7.77 16.42 0.76
N SER A 19 -8.96 16.17 0.20
CA SER A 19 -9.40 16.73 -1.08
C SER A 19 -9.56 18.25 -1.06
N LEU A 20 -9.82 18.82 0.13
CA LEU A 20 -9.96 20.27 0.32
C LEU A 20 -8.60 20.98 0.36
N ILE A 21 -7.47 20.26 0.51
CA ILE A 21 -6.16 20.87 0.61
C ILE A 21 -5.74 21.43 -0.76
N PRO A 22 -5.43 22.74 -0.86
CA PRO A 22 -4.97 23.30 -2.13
C PRO A 22 -3.69 22.64 -2.63
N VAL A 23 -3.62 22.39 -3.94
CA VAL A 23 -2.46 21.76 -4.61
C VAL A 23 -1.14 22.49 -4.31
N ARG A 24 -1.18 23.82 -4.17
CA ARG A 24 0.01 24.63 -3.81
C ARG A 24 0.52 24.27 -2.41
N THR A 25 -0.38 24.12 -1.45
CA THR A 25 -0.07 23.75 -0.06
C THR A 25 0.45 22.32 -0.01
N LEU A 26 -0.24 21.38 -0.66
CA LEU A 26 0.23 19.98 -0.80
C LEU A 26 1.63 19.92 -1.39
N ARG A 27 1.90 20.68 -2.47
CA ARG A 27 3.22 20.68 -3.11
C ARG A 27 4.32 21.18 -2.17
N LYS A 28 4.01 22.17 -1.32
CA LYS A 28 4.98 22.71 -0.35
C LYS A 28 5.26 21.68 0.74
N SER A 29 4.23 21.08 1.33
CA SER A 29 4.37 20.09 2.40
C SER A 29 5.03 18.79 1.94
N THR A 30 4.74 18.32 0.73
CA THR A 30 5.32 17.07 0.21
C THR A 30 6.64 17.26 -0.52
N SER A 31 7.16 18.49 -0.61
CA SER A 31 8.34 18.82 -1.44
C SER A 31 9.61 18.05 -1.04
N VAL A 32 9.78 17.75 0.25
CA VAL A 32 10.92 16.99 0.78
C VAL A 32 10.94 15.56 0.24
N PHE A 33 9.78 14.92 0.17
CA PHE A 33 9.59 13.55 -0.34
C PHE A 33 9.76 13.42 -1.87
N THR A 34 10.03 14.52 -2.57
CA THR A 34 10.38 14.44 -4.00
C THR A 34 11.78 13.87 -4.19
N PHE A 35 12.70 14.00 -3.23
CA PHE A 35 14.10 13.66 -3.39
C PHE A 35 14.80 14.32 -4.60
N LYS A 36 14.24 15.40 -5.19
CA LYS A 36 14.78 16.14 -6.35
C LYS A 36 15.53 15.23 -7.37
N LYS A 37 16.78 15.57 -7.73
CA LYS A 37 17.66 14.76 -8.61
C LYS A 37 18.52 13.74 -7.84
N PHE A 38 18.35 13.63 -6.53
CA PHE A 38 19.22 12.80 -5.69
C PHE A 38 19.07 11.31 -6.03
N GLY A 39 20.18 10.61 -6.23
CA GLY A 39 20.18 9.18 -6.60
C GLY A 39 19.76 8.88 -8.04
N ILE A 40 19.43 9.87 -8.87
CA ILE A 40 19.14 9.65 -10.30
C ILE A 40 20.45 9.70 -11.10
N ARG A 41 20.77 8.62 -11.83
CA ARG A 41 21.95 8.50 -12.70
C ARG A 41 21.55 8.06 -14.11
N ARG A 42 22.26 8.55 -15.13
CA ARG A 42 22.10 8.07 -16.52
C ARG A 42 23.04 6.88 -16.74
N LYS A 43 22.50 5.69 -16.98
CA LYS A 43 23.30 4.52 -17.35
C LYS A 43 23.53 4.51 -18.86
N LYS A 44 24.79 4.77 -19.27
CA LYS A 44 25.18 4.86 -20.70
C LYS A 44 24.86 3.58 -21.49
N ARG A 45 25.15 2.40 -20.94
CA ARG A 45 24.92 1.08 -21.59
C ARG A 45 23.48 0.89 -22.07
N TRP A 46 22.50 1.40 -21.32
CA TRP A 46 21.06 1.19 -21.57
C TRP A 46 20.35 2.45 -22.06
N ASN A 47 21.10 3.56 -22.24
CA ASN A 47 20.56 4.89 -22.50
C ASN A 47 19.36 5.30 -21.62
N ALA A 48 19.34 4.84 -20.35
CA ALA A 48 18.20 5.00 -19.45
C ALA A 48 18.57 5.78 -18.18
N LEU A 49 17.59 6.50 -17.63
CA LEU A 49 17.68 7.11 -16.30
C LEU A 49 17.30 6.07 -15.24
N VAL A 50 18.16 5.91 -14.24
CA VAL A 50 17.98 4.98 -13.12
C VAL A 50 17.95 5.77 -11.83
N ASP A 51 16.99 5.46 -10.96
CA ASP A 51 16.86 6.04 -9.61
C ASP A 51 17.35 5.05 -8.56
N ASP A 52 18.60 5.20 -8.14
CA ASP A 52 19.23 4.29 -7.20
C ASP A 52 18.66 4.42 -5.78
N LEU A 53 18.29 5.64 -5.36
CA LEU A 53 17.64 5.83 -4.07
C LEU A 53 16.25 5.16 -4.06
N GLY A 54 15.47 5.36 -5.12
CA GLY A 54 14.19 4.68 -5.29
C GLY A 54 14.32 3.16 -5.32
N ASN A 55 15.37 2.63 -5.97
CA ASN A 55 15.66 1.19 -5.97
C ASN A 55 16.06 0.66 -4.59
N ILE A 56 16.78 1.44 -3.78
CA ILE A 56 17.11 1.07 -2.39
C ILE A 56 15.84 0.97 -1.55
N PHE A 57 14.95 1.98 -1.61
CA PHE A 57 13.68 1.92 -0.88
C PHE A 57 12.77 0.79 -1.35
N LEU A 58 12.80 0.47 -2.65
CA LEU A 58 12.10 -0.69 -3.19
C LEU A 58 12.66 -2.00 -2.66
N LEU A 59 13.99 -2.12 -2.59
CA LEU A 59 14.63 -3.30 -2.01
C LEU A 59 14.28 -3.45 -0.53
N ILE A 60 14.32 -2.35 0.25
CA ILE A 60 13.92 -2.35 1.66
C ILE A 60 12.46 -2.80 1.79
N SER A 61 11.57 -2.26 0.96
CA SER A 61 10.14 -2.65 0.97
C SER A 61 9.97 -4.13 0.64
N PHE A 62 10.70 -4.62 -0.38
CA PHE A 62 10.64 -6.02 -0.79
C PHE A 62 11.11 -6.95 0.32
N LEU A 63 12.28 -6.67 0.91
CA LEU A 63 12.82 -7.44 2.01
C LEU A 63 11.84 -7.44 3.19
N PHE A 64 11.29 -6.28 3.55
CA PHE A 64 10.29 -6.18 4.60
C PHE A 64 9.08 -7.09 4.31
N CYS A 65 8.48 -7.00 3.12
CA CYS A 65 7.31 -7.84 2.76
C CYS A 65 7.63 -9.34 2.78
N CYS A 66 8.86 -9.73 2.43
CA CYS A 66 9.28 -11.12 2.39
C CYS A 66 9.74 -11.67 3.75
N THR A 67 9.90 -10.85 4.78
CA THR A 67 10.41 -11.30 6.08
C THR A 67 9.69 -10.68 7.28
N TYR A 68 8.54 -10.03 7.08
CA TYR A 68 7.88 -9.23 8.13
C TYR A 68 7.53 -10.06 9.37
N TRP A 69 7.19 -11.34 9.19
CA TRP A 69 6.84 -12.27 10.29
C TRP A 69 8.01 -12.57 11.23
N LEU A 70 9.23 -12.20 10.87
CA LEU A 70 10.43 -12.31 11.72
C LEU A 70 10.73 -11.01 12.48
N ILE A 71 10.00 -9.93 12.19
CA ILE A 71 10.30 -8.59 12.69
C ILE A 71 9.32 -8.28 13.84
N PRO A 72 9.81 -7.98 15.06
CA PRO A 72 8.94 -7.53 16.13
C PRO A 72 8.37 -6.16 15.80
N TYR A 73 7.12 -5.89 16.20
CA TYR A 73 6.43 -4.62 15.93
C TYR A 73 6.38 -4.27 14.43
N TYR A 74 6.26 -5.28 13.56
CA TYR A 74 6.25 -5.06 12.11
C TYR A 74 5.07 -4.20 11.66
N LEU A 75 3.93 -4.21 12.37
CA LEU A 75 2.76 -3.39 12.03
C LEU A 75 3.03 -1.90 12.20
N GLU A 76 3.70 -1.51 13.27
CA GLU A 76 4.09 -0.14 13.54
C GLU A 76 5.14 0.34 12.52
N ILE A 77 6.13 -0.52 12.23
CA ILE A 77 7.13 -0.27 11.19
C ILE A 77 6.44 -0.11 9.83
N TYR A 78 5.50 -1.00 9.51
CA TYR A 78 4.71 -0.95 8.29
C TYR A 78 3.91 0.34 8.19
N ALA A 79 3.19 0.75 9.24
CA ALA A 79 2.38 1.96 9.23
C ALA A 79 3.21 3.21 8.91
N VAL A 80 4.38 3.33 9.56
CA VAL A 80 5.33 4.43 9.29
C VAL A 80 5.87 4.35 7.87
N TRP A 81 6.25 3.16 7.41
CA TRP A 81 6.78 2.94 6.07
C TRP A 81 5.75 3.20 4.96
N MET A 82 4.52 2.75 5.17
CA MET A 82 3.36 2.96 4.32
C MET A 82 3.06 4.46 4.18
N LEU A 83 3.06 5.20 5.29
CA LEU A 83 2.87 6.65 5.28
C LEU A 83 4.00 7.35 4.50
N PHE A 84 5.26 6.97 4.74
CA PHE A 84 6.41 7.50 4.02
C PHE A 84 6.30 7.27 2.50
N THR A 85 6.01 6.03 2.07
CA THR A 85 5.91 5.68 0.65
C THR A 85 4.68 6.31 -0.03
N LEU A 86 3.57 6.46 0.70
CA LEU A 86 2.40 7.20 0.25
C LEU A 86 2.73 8.68 0.03
N LEU A 87 3.42 9.33 0.98
CA LEU A 87 3.83 10.73 0.85
C LEU A 87 4.77 10.94 -0.34
N CYS A 88 5.69 10.00 -0.59
CA CYS A 88 6.53 10.00 -1.79
C CYS A 88 5.70 9.96 -3.08
N THR A 89 4.67 9.12 -3.12
CA THR A 89 3.80 8.95 -4.28
C THR A 89 2.90 10.16 -4.49
N ILE A 90 2.25 10.66 -3.43
CA ILE A 90 1.45 11.89 -3.46
C ILE A 90 2.30 13.07 -3.94
N SER A 91 3.54 13.18 -3.46
CA SER A 91 4.45 14.25 -3.89
C SER A 91 4.66 14.28 -5.40
N ARG A 92 4.73 13.09 -6.03
CA ARG A 92 4.85 12.95 -7.48
C ARG A 92 3.53 13.23 -8.20
N CYS A 93 2.41 12.71 -7.69
CA CYS A 93 1.08 13.02 -8.21
C CYS A 93 0.83 14.54 -8.24
N VAL A 94 1.16 15.25 -7.16
CA VAL A 94 0.98 16.70 -7.03
C VAL A 94 1.84 17.48 -8.03
N ILE A 95 3.10 17.09 -8.26
CA ILE A 95 3.96 17.75 -9.26
C ILE A 95 3.40 17.60 -10.67
N ILE A 96 2.84 16.43 -10.98
CA ILE A 96 2.33 16.15 -12.33
C ILE A 96 0.98 16.82 -12.54
N THR A 97 0.05 16.67 -11.60
CA THR A 97 -1.28 17.29 -11.66
C THR A 97 -1.22 18.82 -11.62
N ALA A 98 -0.19 19.42 -11.00
CA ALA A 98 0.02 20.87 -11.07
C ALA A 98 0.28 21.40 -12.50
N ARG A 99 0.52 20.53 -13.49
CA ARG A 99 0.66 20.88 -14.91
C ARG A 99 -0.63 20.71 -15.71
N TYR A 100 -1.68 20.14 -15.12
CA TYR A 100 -2.97 20.01 -15.79
C TYR A 100 -3.56 21.39 -16.10
N PRO A 101 -4.43 21.49 -17.13
CA PRO A 101 -5.08 22.76 -17.43
C PRO A 101 -5.92 23.23 -16.24
N LYS A 102 -6.07 24.56 -16.10
CA LYS A 102 -6.79 25.17 -14.97
C LYS A 102 -8.31 25.21 -15.16
N ASP A 103 -8.79 24.58 -16.22
CA ASP A 103 -10.21 24.39 -16.50
C ASP A 103 -10.84 23.40 -15.52
N TRP A 104 -12.16 23.24 -15.58
CA TRP A 104 -12.88 22.34 -14.67
C TRP A 104 -12.41 20.89 -14.82
N LYS A 105 -12.07 20.44 -16.04
CA LYS A 105 -11.59 19.08 -16.32
C LYS A 105 -10.24 18.82 -15.67
N GLY A 106 -9.28 19.74 -15.81
CA GLY A 106 -7.98 19.59 -15.16
C GLY A 106 -8.04 19.70 -13.64
N LYS A 107 -8.93 20.53 -13.09
CA LYS A 107 -9.22 20.57 -11.64
C LYS A 107 -9.81 19.25 -11.15
N ALA A 108 -10.82 18.71 -11.84
CA ALA A 108 -11.42 17.42 -11.51
C ALA A 108 -10.40 16.27 -11.61
N GLY A 109 -9.58 16.23 -12.67
CA GLY A 109 -8.52 15.24 -12.82
C GLY A 109 -7.46 15.32 -11.71
N THR A 110 -7.11 16.53 -11.29
CA THR A 110 -6.20 16.75 -10.15
C THR A 110 -6.77 16.20 -8.85
N LEU A 111 -8.06 16.44 -8.60
CA LEU A 111 -8.78 15.92 -7.44
C LEU A 111 -8.79 14.39 -7.44
N ILE A 112 -9.22 13.79 -8.55
CA ILE A 112 -9.31 12.33 -8.71
C ILE A 112 -7.94 11.67 -8.47
N VAL A 113 -6.88 12.21 -9.08
CA VAL A 113 -5.54 11.62 -8.95
C VAL A 113 -5.02 11.72 -7.52
N ASN A 114 -5.03 12.92 -6.93
CA ASN A 114 -4.43 13.13 -5.61
C ASN A 114 -5.26 12.48 -4.50
N THR A 115 -6.56 12.72 -4.47
CA THR A 115 -7.46 12.13 -3.46
C THR A 115 -7.59 10.63 -3.66
N GLY A 116 -7.64 10.15 -4.91
CA GLY A 116 -7.68 8.73 -5.19
C GLY A 116 -6.41 7.99 -4.73
N THR A 117 -5.23 8.58 -4.96
CA THR A 117 -3.95 8.05 -4.44
C THR A 117 -3.96 7.99 -2.91
N PHE A 118 -4.45 9.05 -2.26
CA PHE A 118 -4.56 9.09 -0.81
C PHE A 118 -5.50 8.00 -0.28
N LEU A 119 -6.68 7.86 -0.89
CA LEU A 119 -7.69 6.90 -0.47
C LEU A 119 -7.21 5.45 -0.62
N ILE A 120 -6.41 5.12 -1.65
CA ILE A 120 -5.86 3.75 -1.78
C ILE A 120 -4.82 3.47 -0.69
N GLY A 121 -4.07 4.49 -0.28
CA GLY A 121 -3.15 4.39 0.84
C GLY A 121 -3.87 4.20 2.17
N ALA A 122 -4.95 4.95 2.40
CA ALA A 122 -5.76 4.84 3.61
C ALA A 122 -6.45 3.48 3.72
N ILE A 123 -7.07 3.00 2.64
CA ILE A 123 -7.70 1.67 2.59
C ILE A 123 -6.63 0.58 2.78
N GLY A 124 -5.54 0.63 2.03
CA GLY A 124 -4.46 -0.36 2.14
C GLY A 124 -3.84 -0.42 3.53
N LEU A 125 -3.67 0.74 4.19
CA LEU A 125 -3.24 0.80 5.58
C LEU A 125 -4.27 0.16 6.52
N ALA A 126 -5.55 0.50 6.39
CA ALA A 126 -6.61 -0.07 7.24
C ALA A 126 -6.75 -1.59 7.06
N CYS A 127 -6.60 -2.10 5.84
CA CYS A 127 -6.62 -3.54 5.55
C CYS A 127 -5.45 -4.27 6.22
N ALA A 128 -4.22 -3.83 6.01
CA ALA A 128 -3.02 -4.47 6.59
C ALA A 128 -2.90 -4.27 8.11
N MET A 129 -3.44 -3.18 8.66
CA MET A 129 -3.48 -2.97 10.12
C MET A 129 -4.59 -3.77 10.80
N GLY A 130 -5.38 -4.52 10.05
CA GLY A 130 -6.42 -5.40 10.58
C GLY A 130 -7.67 -4.69 11.07
N CYS A 131 -7.91 -3.45 10.63
CA CYS A 131 -9.10 -2.70 11.04
C CYS A 131 -10.39 -3.40 10.62
N PHE A 132 -10.37 -4.11 9.48
CA PHE A 132 -11.55 -4.77 8.91
C PHE A 132 -11.71 -6.24 9.29
N ASN A 133 -10.69 -6.86 9.88
CA ASN A 133 -10.66 -8.29 10.19
C ASN A 133 -10.34 -8.55 11.67
N HIS A 134 -10.49 -7.54 12.53
CA HIS A 134 -10.17 -7.63 13.97
C HIS A 134 -8.74 -8.11 14.27
N SER A 135 -7.80 -7.78 13.39
CA SER A 135 -6.38 -8.15 13.54
C SER A 135 -6.14 -9.66 13.68
N MET A 136 -7.02 -10.51 13.10
CA MET A 136 -6.94 -11.98 13.20
C MET A 136 -5.57 -12.55 12.81
N PHE A 137 -4.86 -11.91 11.88
CA PHE A 137 -3.56 -12.35 11.43
C PHE A 137 -2.46 -12.22 12.51
N THR A 138 -2.61 -11.34 13.51
CA THR A 138 -1.55 -11.07 14.49
C THR A 138 -1.15 -12.32 15.28
N GLY A 139 -2.15 -13.04 15.81
CA GLY A 139 -1.93 -14.31 16.49
C GLY A 139 -1.39 -15.39 15.54
N GLN A 140 -1.88 -15.42 14.30
CA GLN A 140 -1.48 -16.41 13.30
C GLN A 140 -0.02 -16.22 12.84
N VAL A 141 0.45 -14.98 12.72
CA VAL A 141 1.85 -14.67 12.42
C VAL A 141 2.77 -15.16 13.54
N ALA A 142 2.38 -14.98 14.81
CA ALA A 142 3.14 -15.48 15.95
C ALA A 142 3.19 -17.01 16.01
N ILE A 143 2.07 -17.68 15.70
CA ILE A 143 2.01 -19.16 15.59
C ILE A 143 2.94 -19.63 14.47
N PHE A 144 2.87 -19.01 13.29
CA PHE A 144 3.72 -19.36 12.15
C PHE A 144 5.21 -19.21 12.47
N ALA A 145 5.62 -18.10 13.09
CA ALA A 145 7.02 -17.87 13.47
C ALA A 145 7.53 -18.96 14.43
N ARG A 146 6.72 -19.34 15.43
CA ARG A 146 7.05 -20.42 16.37
C ARG A 146 7.14 -21.79 15.68
N ASP A 147 6.20 -22.08 14.78
CA ASP A 147 6.17 -23.35 14.07
C ASP A 147 7.28 -23.46 13.02
N LEU A 148 7.75 -22.33 12.49
CA LEU A 148 8.94 -22.21 11.66
C LEU A 148 10.20 -22.56 12.47
N GLU A 149 10.37 -21.98 13.66
CA GLU A 149 11.49 -22.28 14.57
C GLU A 149 11.50 -23.75 15.02
N ALA A 150 10.32 -24.32 15.26
CA ALA A 150 10.16 -25.72 15.63
C ALA A 150 10.31 -26.71 14.44
N GLY A 151 10.54 -26.22 13.21
CA GLY A 151 10.70 -27.05 12.02
C GLY A 151 9.43 -27.78 11.56
N LYS A 152 8.25 -27.44 12.10
CA LYS A 152 6.99 -28.13 11.77
C LYS A 152 6.55 -27.92 10.33
N ILE A 153 6.93 -26.79 9.74
CA ILE A 153 6.63 -26.43 8.34
C ILE A 153 7.24 -27.38 7.31
N ALA A 154 8.18 -28.25 7.71
CA ALA A 154 8.76 -29.26 6.82
C ALA A 154 7.76 -30.37 6.47
N SER A 155 6.71 -30.55 7.27
CA SER A 155 5.65 -31.53 7.01
C SER A 155 4.59 -30.94 6.10
N TYR A 156 4.23 -31.63 5.02
CA TYR A 156 3.12 -31.22 4.16
C TYR A 156 1.79 -31.13 4.93
N MET A 157 1.58 -31.98 5.95
CA MET A 157 0.36 -31.96 6.76
C MET A 157 0.17 -30.64 7.50
N TYR A 158 1.25 -29.91 7.79
CA TYR A 158 1.18 -28.59 8.41
C TYR A 158 0.28 -27.64 7.61
N PHE A 159 0.44 -27.62 6.28
CA PHE A 159 -0.33 -26.72 5.42
C PHE A 159 -1.79 -27.10 5.30
N LEU A 160 -2.15 -28.35 5.61
CA LEU A 160 -3.55 -28.81 5.57
C LEU A 160 -4.27 -28.60 6.90
N THR A 161 -3.56 -28.56 8.02
CA THR A 161 -4.17 -28.48 9.36
C THR A 161 -4.00 -27.14 10.04
N ASN A 162 -2.97 -26.37 9.70
CA ASN A 162 -2.67 -25.09 10.33
C ASN A 162 -2.83 -23.94 9.34
N PRO A 163 -3.79 -23.01 9.55
CA PRO A 163 -4.05 -21.92 8.61
C PRO A 163 -2.99 -20.82 8.65
N SER A 164 -2.11 -20.81 9.67
CA SER A 164 -1.18 -19.69 9.95
C SER A 164 -0.32 -19.29 8.76
N PHE A 165 0.12 -20.25 7.93
CA PHE A 165 0.86 -19.97 6.70
C PHE A 165 0.03 -19.13 5.70
N PHE A 166 -1.25 -19.48 5.50
CA PHE A 166 -2.12 -18.76 4.57
C PHE A 166 -2.50 -17.38 5.09
N TYR A 167 -2.64 -17.23 6.41
CA TYR A 167 -2.77 -15.94 7.05
C TYR A 167 -1.53 -15.06 6.80
N VAL A 168 -0.33 -15.62 6.99
CA VAL A 168 0.93 -14.91 6.74
C VAL A 168 1.08 -14.55 5.26
N LEU A 169 0.66 -15.44 4.36
CA LEU A 169 0.71 -15.18 2.93
C LEU A 169 -0.24 -14.03 2.54
N LEU A 170 -1.49 -14.07 3.01
CA LEU A 170 -2.50 -13.06 2.71
C LEU A 170 -2.11 -11.69 3.30
N GLU A 171 -1.68 -11.68 4.57
CA GLU A 171 -1.18 -10.47 5.21
C GLU A 171 0.06 -9.92 4.48
N GLY A 172 0.99 -10.80 4.10
CA GLY A 172 2.12 -10.45 3.24
C GLY A 172 1.69 -9.73 1.97
N ILE A 173 0.67 -10.23 1.26
CA ILE A 173 0.12 -9.57 0.05
C ILE A 173 -0.40 -8.15 0.35
N LEU A 174 -1.08 -7.95 1.48
CA LEU A 174 -1.55 -6.62 1.89
C LEU A 174 -0.38 -5.68 2.20
N LEU A 175 0.68 -6.21 2.82
CA LEU A 175 1.90 -5.47 3.15
C LEU A 175 2.73 -5.07 1.93
N PHE A 176 2.45 -5.58 0.71
CA PHE A 176 3.14 -5.17 -0.53
C PHE A 176 2.79 -3.75 -1.01
N MET A 177 1.82 -3.07 -0.40
CA MET A 177 1.36 -1.74 -0.80
C MET A 177 2.47 -0.65 -0.87
N PRO A 178 3.38 -0.51 0.11
CA PRO A 178 4.51 0.42 0.04
C PRO A 178 5.40 0.17 -1.18
N LEU A 179 5.64 -1.11 -1.50
CA LEU A 179 6.41 -1.51 -2.68
C LEU A 179 5.70 -1.06 -3.96
N MET A 180 4.40 -1.27 -4.05
CA MET A 180 3.60 -0.86 -5.21
C MET A 180 3.59 0.66 -5.40
N PHE A 181 3.48 1.43 -4.32
CA PHE A 181 3.59 2.89 -4.33
C PHE A 181 4.96 3.37 -4.80
N LEU A 182 6.03 2.79 -4.27
CA LEU A 182 7.38 3.13 -4.72
C LEU A 182 7.64 2.73 -6.17
N TRP A 183 7.11 1.57 -6.61
CA TRP A 183 7.38 1.02 -7.92
C TRP A 183 6.62 1.76 -9.01
N ASN A 184 5.28 1.67 -8.98
CA ASN A 184 4.41 2.27 -9.99
C ASN A 184 4.35 3.78 -9.89
N GLY A 185 4.25 4.28 -8.65
CA GLY A 185 4.09 5.70 -8.39
C GLY A 185 5.43 6.41 -8.43
N PHE A 186 6.25 6.21 -7.42
CA PHE A 186 7.43 7.05 -7.22
C PHE A 186 8.52 6.85 -8.29
N LYS A 187 8.97 5.61 -8.55
CA LYS A 187 10.09 5.31 -9.47
C LYS A 187 9.79 5.70 -10.91
N TYR A 188 8.70 5.21 -11.51
CA TYR A 188 8.37 5.54 -12.90
C TYR A 188 7.99 7.01 -13.08
N MET A 189 7.15 7.59 -12.19
CA MET A 189 6.78 9.00 -12.34
C MET A 189 7.97 9.94 -12.15
N ARG A 190 9.00 9.52 -11.40
CA ARG A 190 10.22 10.30 -11.19
C ARG A 190 11.18 10.25 -12.36
N THR A 191 11.35 9.10 -13.01
CA THR A 191 12.22 8.95 -14.19
C THR A 191 11.55 9.44 -15.47
N GLU A 192 10.27 9.14 -15.67
CA GLU A 192 9.54 9.40 -16.91
C GLU A 192 8.77 10.74 -16.89
N ARG A 193 8.65 11.39 -15.72
CA ARG A 193 7.94 12.68 -15.52
C ARG A 193 6.51 12.73 -16.07
N THR A 194 5.97 11.58 -16.35
CA THR A 194 4.62 11.36 -16.84
C THR A 194 4.00 10.39 -15.85
N ILE A 195 2.76 10.64 -15.43
CA ILE A 195 1.94 9.48 -15.12
C ILE A 195 1.87 8.78 -16.47
N ARG A 196 2.12 7.47 -16.59
CA ARG A 196 1.75 6.69 -17.80
C ARG A 196 0.20 6.63 -17.94
N ALA A 197 -0.41 7.81 -17.87
CA ALA A 197 -1.79 8.21 -17.81
C ALA A 197 -1.88 9.62 -18.42
N ALA A 198 -1.53 9.72 -19.71
CA ALA A 198 -2.08 10.78 -20.55
C ALA A 198 -3.63 10.76 -20.53
N ASN A 199 -4.24 9.69 -19.99
CA ASN A 199 -5.65 9.54 -19.75
C ASN A 199 -5.97 9.35 -18.26
N VAL A 200 -6.57 10.37 -17.63
CA VAL A 200 -7.07 10.33 -16.24
C VAL A 200 -8.08 9.19 -16.04
N VAL A 201 -8.85 8.84 -17.08
CA VAL A 201 -9.84 7.75 -17.03
C VAL A 201 -9.15 6.41 -16.75
N THR A 202 -8.07 6.09 -17.47
CA THR A 202 -7.32 4.84 -17.25
C THR A 202 -6.72 4.79 -15.84
N TYR A 203 -6.31 5.94 -15.30
CA TYR A 203 -5.82 6.02 -13.94
C TYR A 203 -6.93 5.75 -12.91
N ALA A 204 -8.11 6.35 -13.11
CA ALA A 204 -9.28 6.10 -12.26
C ALA A 204 -9.70 4.62 -12.26
N ILE A 205 -9.72 3.97 -13.43
CA ILE A 205 -10.01 2.53 -13.54
C ILE A 205 -9.01 1.69 -12.72
N LYS A 206 -7.72 2.01 -12.81
CA LYS A 206 -6.68 1.31 -12.02
C LYS A 206 -6.88 1.51 -10.52
N LEU A 207 -7.23 2.72 -10.09
CA LEU A 207 -7.53 2.98 -8.68
C LEU A 207 -8.74 2.18 -8.20
N LEU A 208 -9.83 2.18 -8.97
CA LEU A 208 -11.03 1.40 -8.64
C LEU A 208 -10.72 -0.09 -8.52
N LEU A 209 -9.97 -0.65 -9.47
CA LEU A 209 -9.52 -2.04 -9.42
C LEU A 209 -8.71 -2.33 -8.15
N LEU A 210 -7.78 -1.44 -7.80
CA LEU A 210 -6.96 -1.59 -6.59
C LEU A 210 -7.81 -1.49 -5.31
N TYR A 211 -8.82 -0.60 -5.25
CA TYR A 211 -9.75 -0.55 -4.13
C TYR A 211 -10.47 -1.88 -3.96
N THR A 212 -11.05 -2.41 -5.05
CA THR A 212 -11.78 -3.67 -5.01
C THR A 212 -10.90 -4.83 -4.54
N ILE A 213 -9.65 -4.90 -5.03
CA ILE A 213 -8.70 -5.93 -4.61
C ILE A 213 -8.35 -5.77 -3.13
N MET A 214 -8.01 -4.57 -2.67
CA MET A 214 -7.64 -4.34 -1.26
C MET A 214 -8.80 -4.64 -0.31
N ILE A 215 -10.02 -4.20 -0.64
CA ILE A 215 -11.21 -4.49 0.15
C ILE A 215 -11.50 -5.99 0.15
N GLY A 216 -11.46 -6.63 -1.02
CA GLY A 216 -11.70 -8.08 -1.13
C GLY A 216 -10.68 -8.89 -0.32
N LEU A 217 -9.38 -8.58 -0.42
CA LEU A 217 -8.35 -9.29 0.33
C LEU A 217 -8.42 -8.99 1.83
N GLY A 218 -8.60 -7.72 2.22
CA GLY A 218 -8.59 -7.30 3.62
C GLY A 218 -9.87 -7.62 4.39
N TYR A 219 -11.03 -7.67 3.73
CA TYR A 219 -12.33 -7.96 4.34
C TYR A 219 -12.70 -9.44 4.21
N GLU A 220 -12.72 -9.97 2.98
CA GLU A 220 -13.21 -11.33 2.69
C GLU A 220 -12.11 -12.39 2.74
N GLY A 221 -10.86 -12.02 2.44
CA GLY A 221 -9.75 -12.98 2.31
C GLY A 221 -9.51 -13.81 3.58
N PHE A 222 -9.57 -13.18 4.75
CA PHE A 222 -9.38 -13.87 6.04
C PHE A 222 -10.57 -14.74 6.42
N HIS A 223 -11.79 -14.28 6.12
CA HIS A 223 -13.01 -15.08 6.30
C HIS A 223 -12.97 -16.34 5.42
N PHE A 224 -12.51 -16.22 4.17
CA PHE A 224 -12.31 -17.36 3.29
C PHE A 224 -11.33 -18.39 3.86
N ILE A 225 -10.21 -17.96 4.45
CA ILE A 225 -9.25 -18.89 5.09
C ILE A 225 -9.94 -19.61 6.27
N ASN A 226 -10.67 -18.90 7.12
CA ASN A 226 -11.41 -19.53 8.23
C ASN A 226 -12.42 -20.58 7.74
N MET A 227 -13.12 -20.28 6.65
CA MET A 227 -14.09 -21.21 6.07
C MET A 227 -13.41 -22.51 5.60
N VAL A 228 -12.22 -22.42 5.00
CA VAL A 228 -11.47 -23.59 4.49
C VAL A 228 -10.91 -24.45 5.63
N TYR A 229 -10.42 -23.82 6.69
CA TYR A 229 -9.74 -24.52 7.80
C TYR A 229 -10.67 -24.86 8.98
N HIS A 230 -11.94 -24.50 8.91
CA HIS A 230 -12.91 -24.65 10.00
C HIS A 230 -12.40 -24.10 11.35
N THR A 231 -11.59 -23.04 11.31
CA THR A 231 -11.14 -22.38 12.54
C THR A 231 -12.27 -21.54 13.09
N GLU A 232 -12.67 -21.82 14.34
CA GLU A 232 -13.67 -21.02 15.04
C GLU A 232 -13.17 -19.56 15.11
N LEU A 233 -14.04 -18.63 14.71
CA LEU A 233 -13.88 -17.21 14.95
C LEU A 233 -14.02 -17.00 16.47
N GLU A 234 -13.01 -17.37 17.26
CA GLU A 234 -12.94 -16.88 18.63
C GLU A 234 -12.72 -15.37 18.54
N GLN A 235 -13.85 -14.67 18.69
CA GLN A 235 -13.93 -13.24 18.96
C GLN A 235 -13.13 -12.98 20.23
N ILE A 236 -11.87 -12.57 20.07
CA ILE A 236 -11.12 -11.90 21.14
C ILE A 236 -11.44 -10.42 21.07
#